data_AF-A0A346SF86-F1
#
_entry.id   AF-A0A346SF86-F1
#
_cell.length_a   1.000
_cell.length_b   1.000
_cell.length_c   1.000
_cell.angle_alpha   90.00
_cell.angle_beta   90.00
_cell.angle_gamma   90.00
#
_symmetry.space_group_name_H-M   'P 1'
#
loop_
_entity.id
_entity.type
_entity.pdbx_description
1 polymer ?
#
loop_
_entity_poly.entity_id
_entity_poly.type
_entity_poly.pdbx_seq_one_letter_code
_entity_poly.pdbx_strand_id
1 'polypeptide(L)'
;MCVAIATLCATAATAEERHFVCVSDRDGSEVRLNRAPEGDKGNIETASVSGDAMVFKGVGNMTFVHIEGEDVMTFVVHYDDMSFDLSIKGPHAGTDHGTCTETDA
;
A
#
# COMPACT_ATOMS: atom_id res chain seq x y z
N MET A 1 -30.31 29.17 34.83
CA MET A 1 -29.20 29.22 33.85
C MET A 1 -28.77 27.78 33.58
N CYS A 2 -29.14 27.22 32.43
CA CYS A 2 -28.75 25.85 32.05
C CYS A 2 -27.44 25.93 31.25
N VAL A 3 -26.38 25.30 31.76
CA VAL A 3 -25.11 25.16 31.04
C VAL A 3 -25.24 23.91 30.17
N ALA A 4 -25.42 24.11 28.86
CA ALA A 4 -25.37 23.02 27.89
C ALA A 4 -23.91 22.58 27.72
N ILE A 5 -23.60 21.37 28.18
CA ILE A 5 -22.30 20.73 27.95
C ILE A 5 -22.35 20.23 26.50
N ALA A 6 -21.67 20.94 25.59
CA ALA A 6 -21.44 20.46 24.25
C ALA A 6 -20.40 19.33 24.30
N THR A 7 -20.87 18.09 24.28
CA THR A 7 -20.02 16.93 24.06
C THR A 7 -19.45 17.01 22.64
N LEU A 8 -18.20 17.45 22.49
CA LEU A 8 -17.46 17.26 21.24
C LEU A 8 -17.30 15.75 21.04
N CYS A 9 -18.13 15.16 20.18
CA CYS A 9 -17.79 13.89 19.57
C CYS A 9 -16.55 14.13 18.71
N ALA A 10 -15.38 13.80 19.26
CA ALA A 10 -14.18 13.60 18.45
C ALA A 10 -14.54 12.48 17.47
N THR A 11 -14.76 12.83 16.21
CA THR A 11 -14.70 11.86 15.11
C THR A 11 -13.29 11.30 15.15
N ALA A 12 -13.13 10.13 15.75
CA ALA A 12 -11.96 9.31 15.52
C ALA A 12 -11.86 9.19 14.00
N ALA A 13 -10.79 9.73 13.41
CA ALA A 13 -10.45 9.41 12.03
C ALA A 13 -10.31 7.88 12.02
N THR A 14 -11.29 7.20 11.44
CA THR A 14 -11.26 5.75 11.30
C THR A 14 -10.02 5.47 10.48
N ALA A 15 -9.05 4.83 11.10
CA ALA A 15 -7.86 4.37 10.43
C ALA A 15 -8.36 3.28 9.45
N GLU A 16 -8.46 3.64 8.17
CA GLU A 16 -9.10 2.80 7.16
C GLU A 16 -8.07 1.87 6.53
N GLU A 17 -8.40 0.58 6.55
CA GLU A 17 -7.69 -0.46 5.80
C GLU A 17 -7.92 -0.22 4.31
N ARG A 18 -6.88 -0.36 3.49
CA ARG A 18 -6.97 -0.12 2.05
C ARG A 18 -6.38 -1.28 1.29
N HIS A 19 -7.08 -1.74 0.25
CA HIS A 19 -6.69 -2.90 -0.55
C HIS A 19 -6.50 -2.48 -2.00
N PHE A 20 -5.42 -2.92 -2.61
CA PHE A 20 -5.09 -2.63 -3.99
C PHE A 20 -4.81 -3.91 -4.75
N VAL A 21 -5.38 -4.03 -5.94
CA VAL A 21 -5.02 -5.05 -6.93
C VAL A 21 -4.28 -4.35 -8.06
N CYS A 22 -3.00 -4.66 -8.21
CA CYS A 22 -2.12 -4.06 -9.20
C CYS A 22 -1.76 -5.08 -10.29
N VAL A 23 -1.83 -4.65 -11.56
CA VAL A 23 -1.59 -5.49 -12.73
C VAL A 23 -0.42 -4.94 -13.52
N SER A 24 0.59 -5.79 -13.77
CA SER A 24 1.78 -5.45 -14.56
C SER A 24 1.44 -5.17 -16.02
N ASP A 25 1.96 -4.07 -16.56
CA ASP A 25 1.86 -3.78 -18.00
C ASP A 25 2.80 -4.68 -18.83
N ARG A 26 3.81 -5.29 -18.19
CA ARG A 26 4.79 -6.15 -18.86
C ARG A 26 4.22 -7.52 -19.19
N ASP A 27 3.59 -8.17 -18.22
CA ASP A 27 3.20 -9.58 -18.33
C ASP A 27 1.79 -9.90 -17.80
N GLY A 28 1.06 -8.90 -17.30
CA GLY A 28 -0.28 -9.08 -16.75
C GLY A 28 -0.33 -9.77 -15.39
N SER A 29 0.82 -9.97 -14.73
CA SER A 29 0.86 -10.52 -13.37
C SER A 29 0.19 -9.60 -12.36
N GLU A 30 -0.46 -10.20 -11.35
CA GLU A 30 -1.14 -9.48 -10.28
C GLU A 30 -0.26 -9.39 -9.02
N VAL A 31 -0.30 -8.22 -8.38
CA VAL A 31 0.21 -7.98 -7.03
C VAL A 31 -0.91 -7.38 -6.19
N ARG A 32 -1.20 -7.99 -5.04
CA ARG A 32 -2.15 -7.47 -4.05
C ARG A 32 -1.37 -6.75 -2.96
N LEU A 33 -1.80 -5.54 -2.64
CA LEU A 33 -1.22 -4.72 -1.58
C LEU A 33 -2.30 -4.39 -0.57
N ASN A 34 -2.05 -4.65 0.71
CA ASN A 34 -2.99 -4.31 1.76
C ASN A 34 -2.31 -3.37 2.74
N ARG A 35 -2.86 -2.17 2.95
CA ARG A 35 -2.39 -1.23 3.97
C ARG A 35 -3.27 -1.39 5.20
N ALA A 36 -2.65 -1.69 6.32
CA ALA A 36 -3.31 -1.85 7.59
C ALA A 36 -3.87 -0.50 8.13
N PRO A 37 -4.89 -0.53 9.00
CA PRO A 37 -5.50 0.65 9.59
C PRO A 37 -4.48 1.65 10.17
N GLU A 38 -3.52 1.18 10.96
CA GLU A 38 -2.45 1.96 11.58
C GLU A 38 -1.65 2.79 10.57
N GLY A 39 -1.54 2.26 9.35
CA GLY A 39 -1.11 2.98 8.17
C GLY A 39 0.39 3.03 7.89
N ASP A 40 1.21 2.53 8.80
CA ASP A 40 2.66 2.34 8.66
C ASP A 40 3.04 0.89 8.36
N LYS A 41 2.04 0.00 8.28
CA LYS A 41 2.18 -1.43 7.98
C LYS A 41 1.21 -1.88 6.92
N GLY A 42 1.52 -3.03 6.33
CA GLY A 42 0.73 -3.69 5.32
C GLY A 42 1.31 -5.03 4.94
N ASN A 43 0.88 -5.57 3.81
CA ASN A 43 1.46 -6.75 3.20
C ASN A 43 1.51 -6.61 1.67
N ILE A 44 2.35 -7.45 1.06
CA ILE A 44 2.44 -7.65 -0.39
C ILE A 44 2.19 -9.13 -0.66
N GLU A 45 1.32 -9.41 -1.62
CA GLU A 45 1.02 -10.76 -2.10
C GLU A 45 1.15 -10.82 -3.61
N THR A 46 1.91 -11.79 -4.11
CA THR A 46 2.05 -12.14 -5.52
C THR A 46 1.74 -13.63 -5.68
N ALA A 47 1.89 -14.18 -6.89
CA ALA A 47 1.74 -15.62 -7.10
C ALA A 47 2.76 -16.48 -6.31
N SER A 48 3.91 -15.92 -5.93
CA SER A 48 5.00 -16.67 -5.29
C SER A 48 5.59 -16.02 -4.04
N VAL A 49 5.24 -14.78 -3.74
CA VAL A 49 5.73 -14.00 -2.60
C VAL A 49 4.54 -13.55 -1.77
N SER A 50 4.61 -13.72 -0.45
CA SER A 50 3.63 -13.20 0.49
C SER A 50 4.34 -12.78 1.76
N GLY A 51 4.18 -11.53 2.18
CA GLY A 51 4.85 -11.08 3.40
C GLY A 51 4.48 -9.68 3.85
N ASP A 52 4.86 -9.38 5.09
CA ASP A 52 4.64 -8.09 5.73
C ASP A 52 5.47 -7.00 5.05
N ALA A 53 4.88 -5.81 4.94
CA ALA A 53 5.52 -4.63 4.36
C ALA A 53 5.44 -3.44 5.31
N MET A 54 6.51 -2.65 5.32
CA MET A 54 6.48 -1.30 5.88
C MET A 54 5.77 -0.38 4.88
N VAL A 55 4.95 0.54 5.37
CA VAL A 55 4.20 1.47 4.53
C VAL A 55 4.59 2.91 4.83
N PHE A 56 4.99 3.64 3.80
CA PHE A 56 5.33 5.05 3.88
C PHE A 56 4.33 5.87 3.06
N LYS A 57 3.77 6.90 3.67
CA LYS A 57 2.89 7.85 2.99
C LYS A 57 3.70 9.02 2.47
N GLY A 58 3.63 9.27 1.17
CA GLY A 58 4.16 10.48 0.54
C GLY A 58 3.04 11.44 0.15
N VAL A 59 3.43 12.59 -0.39
CA VAL A 59 2.48 13.49 -1.06
C VAL A 59 2.17 12.88 -2.43
N GLY A 60 0.90 12.49 -2.65
CA GLY A 60 0.44 11.91 -3.92
C GLY A 60 0.79 10.44 -4.14
N ASN A 61 1.49 9.78 -3.22
CA ASN A 61 1.84 8.36 -3.34
C ASN A 61 1.87 7.62 -2.00
N MET A 62 1.99 6.30 -2.11
CA MET A 62 2.21 5.39 -1.00
C MET A 62 3.21 4.31 -1.40
N THR A 63 4.17 4.06 -0.52
CA THR A 63 5.25 3.12 -0.77
C THR A 63 5.15 1.94 0.19
N PHE A 64 5.11 0.73 -0.36
CA PHE A 64 5.30 -0.51 0.37
C PHE A 64 6.74 -0.96 0.22
N VAL A 65 7.37 -1.32 1.34
CA VAL A 65 8.71 -1.89 1.36
C VAL A 65 8.64 -3.26 2.02
N HIS A 66 8.94 -4.29 1.24
CA HIS A 66 9.08 -5.66 1.71
C HIS A 66 10.55 -6.09 1.56
N ILE A 67 11.08 -6.76 2.58
CA ILE A 67 12.45 -7.25 2.59
C ILE A 67 12.38 -8.76 2.78
N GLU A 68 12.91 -9.51 1.82
CA GLU A 68 12.98 -10.96 1.85
C GLU A 68 14.42 -11.41 1.55
N GLY A 69 15.10 -11.96 2.57
CA GLY A 69 16.50 -12.34 2.44
C GLY A 69 17.40 -11.15 2.08
N GLU A 70 18.02 -11.21 0.89
CA GLU A 70 18.89 -10.16 0.35
C GLU A 70 18.17 -9.21 -0.61
N ASP A 71 16.88 -9.44 -0.88
CA ASP A 71 16.08 -8.62 -1.77
C ASP A 71 15.28 -7.57 -1.00
N VAL A 72 15.33 -6.34 -1.49
CA VAL A 72 14.50 -5.21 -1.03
C VAL A 72 13.55 -4.85 -2.16
N MET A 73 12.27 -5.11 -1.95
CA MET A 73 11.17 -4.78 -2.85
C MET A 73 10.58 -3.44 -2.42
N THR A 74 10.58 -2.46 -3.33
CA THR A 74 9.96 -1.15 -3.13
C THR A 74 8.86 -0.98 -4.16
N PHE A 75 7.62 -0.92 -3.69
CA PHE A 75 6.42 -0.81 -4.52
C PHE A 75 5.76 0.54 -4.24
N VAL A 76 5.71 1.43 -5.23
CA VAL A 76 5.13 2.77 -5.09
C VAL A 76 3.82 2.82 -5.86
N VAL A 77 2.73 3.18 -5.19
CA VAL A 77 1.42 3.45 -5.79
C VAL A 77 1.22 4.95 -5.86
N HIS A 78 0.95 5.49 -7.05
CA HIS A 78 0.67 6.90 -7.29
C HIS A 78 -0.84 7.13 -7.27
N TYR A 79 -1.34 8.01 -6.41
CA TYR A 79 -2.79 8.22 -6.23
C TYR A 79 -3.44 9.04 -7.35
N ASP A 80 -2.65 9.80 -8.11
CA ASP A 80 -3.17 10.70 -9.13
C ASP A 80 -3.76 9.95 -10.32
N ASP A 81 -3.12 8.84 -10.72
CA ASP A 81 -3.50 8.01 -11.86
C ASP A 81 -3.60 6.51 -11.54
N MET A 82 -3.38 6.14 -10.28
CA MET A 82 -3.32 4.76 -9.80
C MET A 82 -2.28 3.90 -10.52
N SER A 83 -1.22 4.50 -11.08
CA SER A 83 -0.08 3.75 -11.59
C SER A 83 0.79 3.21 -10.45
N PHE A 84 1.62 2.22 -10.75
CA PHE A 84 2.66 1.78 -9.83
C PHE A 84 4.03 1.66 -10.47
N ASP A 85 5.05 1.82 -9.62
CA ASP A 85 6.44 1.46 -9.91
C ASP A 85 6.91 0.41 -8.90
N LEU A 86 7.50 -0.67 -9.38
CA LEU A 86 8.20 -1.68 -8.57
C LEU A 86 9.69 -1.63 -8.86
N SER A 87 10.50 -1.61 -7.81
CA SER A 87 11.93 -1.90 -7.91
C SER A 87 12.34 -2.95 -6.87
N ILE A 88 13.03 -3.98 -7.34
CA ILE A 88 13.66 -5.00 -6.52
C ILE A 88 15.17 -4.78 -6.59
N LYS A 89 15.82 -4.67 -5.44
CA LYS A 89 17.28 -4.57 -5.31
C LYS A 89 17.78 -5.80 -4.56
N GLY A 90 18.77 -6.48 -5.11
CA GLY A 90 19.34 -7.71 -4.53
C GLY A 90 19.75 -8.71 -5.63
N PRO A 91 19.99 -9.99 -5.27
CA PRO A 91 20.28 -11.05 -6.23
C PRO A 91 19.21 -11.24 -7.32
N HIS A 92 17.94 -10.95 -7.00
CA HIS A 92 16.82 -11.05 -7.93
C HIS A 92 16.36 -9.66 -8.41
N ALA A 93 17.32 -8.76 -8.67
CA ALA A 93 17.03 -7.39 -9.06
C ALA A 93 16.15 -7.31 -10.32
N GLY A 94 15.20 -6.38 -10.27
CA GLY A 94 14.23 -6.16 -11.33
C GLY A 94 13.48 -4.85 -11.13
N THR A 95 12.74 -4.46 -12.15
CA THR A 95 11.77 -3.37 -12.06
C THR A 95 10.48 -3.81 -12.71
N ASP A 96 9.37 -3.19 -12.34
CA ASP A 96 8.11 -3.36 -13.05
C ASP A 96 7.25 -2.08 -12.96
N HIS A 97 6.24 -1.98 -13.81
CA HIS A 97 5.25 -0.91 -13.75
C HIS A 97 3.90 -1.42 -14.24
N GLY A 98 2.84 -0.70 -13.87
CA GLY A 98 1.50 -0.99 -14.33
C GLY A 98 0.46 -0.14 -13.61
N THR A 99 -0.72 -0.70 -13.42
CA THR A 99 -1.87 0.02 -12.85
C THR A 99 -2.49 -0.73 -11.70
N CYS A 100 -3.01 0.01 -10.73
CA CYS A 100 -3.70 -0.49 -9.56
C CYS A 100 -5.18 -0.10 -9.59
N THR A 101 -6.00 -0.94 -8.97
CA THR A 101 -7.37 -0.62 -8.61
C THR A 101 -7.51 -0.78 -7.10
N GLU A 102 -8.05 0.24 -6.44
CA GLU A 102 -8.45 0.11 -5.04
C GLU A 102 -9.76 -0.69 -4.98
N THR A 103 -9.81 -1.69 -4.10
CA THR A 103 -10.95 -2.59 -3.96
C THR A 103 -11.48 -2.54 -2.53
N ASP A 104 -12.80 -2.65 -2.38
CA ASP A 104 -13.40 -3.02 -1.10
C ASP A 104 -13.04 -4.48 -0.84
N ALA A 105 -12.55 -4.79 0.37
CA ALA A 105 -12.10 -6.12 0.79
C ALA A 105 -13.13 -7.23 0.52
#